data_AF-A0A3D1S5T0-F1
#
_entry.id   AF-A0A3D1S5T0-F1
#
_cell.length_a   1.000
_cell.length_b   1.000
_cell.length_c   1.000
_cell.angle_alpha   90.00
_cell.angle_beta   90.00
_cell.angle_gamma   90.00
#
_symmetry.space_group_name_H-M   'P 1'
#
loop_
_entity.id
_entity.type
_entity.pdbx_description
1 polymer ?
#
loop_
_entity_poly.entity_id
_entity_poly.type
_entity_poly.pdbx_seq_one_letter_code
_entity_poly.pdbx_strand_id
1 'polypeptide(L)'
;MAQTYIVIDQPKDWSAFFPSERVITFSQYLNMTNKQQGRVRVINLCKSTKYLSDGYYCSLLAESRGHHVMPSVRVLNDISKKALYKMQVAQLLPNLAERLGTPEQPTEIKFHCVFGHTPQPEMQEFARKLFEALPCPVLEVTIKFRKTWQVSDLKIVSHHALDDALETLFAESLETFSNKVWNKSRNMRTAKFDLAMLVNEHEAMPPSDAQALKKFIQAGKQLGIQVDMISPKDIMRLPEYDALFIRETTNIDHHTYQFAKKAEQEGLVVMDDPQSIMRCTNKVYLADLFATHKVPCPKTRIVHKGEKHLEDALEALIDYPMVVKIPDGAFSRGVIKAKDRASLTESLHTLFKKSSLLLVQEYLYTEFDWRIALPHNKHIYACLYFMV
;
A
#
# COMPACT_ATOMS: atom_id res chain seq x y z
N MET A 1 14.30 9.81 -11.98
CA MET A 1 13.52 10.72 -11.13
C MET A 1 12.13 10.86 -11.68
N ALA A 2 11.14 10.51 -10.86
CA ALA A 2 9.74 10.69 -11.18
C ALA A 2 9.36 12.19 -11.22
N GLN A 3 8.76 12.64 -12.32
CA GLN A 3 8.28 14.01 -12.50
C GLN A 3 6.79 14.11 -12.22
N THR A 4 6.34 15.23 -11.64
CA THR A 4 4.92 15.51 -11.41
C THR A 4 4.54 16.78 -12.15
N TYR A 5 3.48 16.70 -12.97
CA TYR A 5 2.85 17.84 -13.61
C TYR A 5 1.45 18.06 -13.04
N ILE A 6 1.10 19.33 -12.83
CA ILE A 6 -0.26 19.77 -12.57
C ILE A 6 -0.75 20.42 -13.85
N VAL A 7 -1.83 19.89 -14.42
CA VAL A 7 -2.39 20.38 -15.69
C VAL A 7 -3.68 21.16 -15.42
N ILE A 8 -3.71 22.40 -15.88
CA ILE A 8 -4.83 23.34 -15.77
C ILE A 8 -5.27 23.85 -17.15
N ASP A 9 -6.41 24.51 -17.27
CA ASP A 9 -6.84 25.06 -18.56
C ASP A 9 -6.12 26.37 -18.90
N GLN A 10 -6.04 27.30 -17.95
CA GLN A 10 -5.44 28.63 -18.15
C GLN A 10 -4.49 29.00 -17.00
N PRO A 11 -3.41 29.78 -17.21
CA PRO A 11 -2.47 30.13 -16.13
C PRO A 11 -3.11 30.87 -14.95
N LYS A 12 -4.16 31.66 -15.22
CA LYS A 12 -4.94 32.36 -14.19
C LYS A 12 -5.65 31.41 -13.23
N ASP A 13 -5.82 30.15 -13.62
CA ASP A 13 -6.48 29.12 -12.81
C ASP A 13 -5.60 28.69 -11.61
N TRP A 14 -4.35 29.15 -11.55
CA TRP A 14 -3.41 28.90 -10.46
C TRP A 14 -3.08 30.15 -9.64
N SER A 15 -3.74 31.28 -9.88
CA SER A 15 -3.32 32.57 -9.31
C SER A 15 -3.39 32.66 -7.78
N ALA A 16 -4.25 31.85 -7.15
CA ALA A 16 -4.39 31.78 -5.69
C ALA A 16 -3.24 31.01 -5.01
N PHE A 17 -2.47 30.22 -5.76
CA PHE A 17 -1.40 29.38 -5.24
C PHE A 17 -0.02 29.90 -5.63
N PHE A 18 1.01 29.48 -4.90
CA PHE A 18 2.39 29.85 -5.23
C PHE A 18 2.77 29.36 -6.64
N PRO A 19 3.45 30.20 -7.45
CA PRO A 19 3.92 29.81 -8.78
C PRO A 19 4.87 28.61 -8.71
N SER A 20 4.58 27.58 -9.51
CA SER A 20 5.38 26.37 -9.63
C SER A 20 5.65 26.06 -11.10
N GLU A 21 6.89 25.68 -11.41
CA GLU A 21 7.30 25.24 -12.76
C GLU A 21 6.64 23.91 -13.18
N ARG A 22 6.00 23.22 -12.23
CA ARG A 22 5.28 21.96 -12.45
C ARG A 22 3.85 22.17 -12.91
N VAL A 23 3.35 23.39 -12.84
CA VAL A 23 1.99 23.75 -13.27
C VAL A 23 2.07 24.20 -14.73
N ILE A 24 1.36 23.48 -15.60
CA ILE A 24 1.34 23.72 -17.04
C ILE A 24 -0.10 23.75 -17.54
N THR A 25 -0.33 24.43 -18.65
CA THR A 25 -1.65 24.39 -19.30
C THR A 25 -1.84 23.10 -20.07
N PHE A 26 -3.08 22.70 -20.34
CA PHE A 26 -3.39 21.57 -21.20
C PHE A 26 -2.75 21.74 -22.59
N SER A 27 -2.79 22.94 -23.17
CA SER A 27 -2.14 23.23 -24.46
C SER A 27 -0.62 23.04 -24.40
N GLN A 28 0.04 23.41 -23.30
CA GLN A 28 1.48 23.14 -23.12
C GLN A 28 1.72 21.63 -23.03
N TYR A 29 0.94 20.92 -22.22
CA TYR A 29 1.06 19.47 -22.06
C TYR A 29 0.82 18.72 -23.38
N LEU A 30 -0.17 19.12 -24.18
CA LEU A 30 -0.46 18.55 -25.49
C LEU A 30 0.75 18.64 -26.43
N ASN A 31 1.42 19.79 -26.44
CA ASN A 31 2.57 20.07 -27.31
C ASN A 31 3.91 19.54 -26.77
N MET A 32 3.96 18.99 -25.55
CA MET A 32 5.18 18.35 -25.05
C MET A 32 5.54 17.13 -25.89
N THR A 33 6.74 17.12 -26.46
CA THR A 33 7.30 15.93 -27.11
C THR A 33 7.55 14.85 -26.08
N ASN A 34 7.16 13.61 -26.38
CA ASN A 34 7.26 12.44 -25.50
C ASN A 34 8.71 11.93 -25.27
N LYS A 35 9.70 12.83 -25.28
CA LYS A 35 11.13 12.51 -25.13
C LYS A 35 11.58 12.40 -23.66
N GLN A 36 10.66 12.39 -22.70
CA GLN A 36 11.02 12.39 -21.30
C GLN A 36 11.52 11.02 -20.86
N GLN A 37 12.78 10.97 -20.42
CA GLN A 37 13.36 9.81 -19.77
C GLN A 37 12.94 9.83 -18.30
N GLY A 38 11.96 9.02 -17.94
CA GLY A 38 11.56 8.83 -16.55
C GLY A 38 10.05 8.66 -16.37
N ARG A 39 9.67 8.32 -15.14
CA ARG A 39 8.28 8.17 -14.72
C ARG A 39 7.61 9.53 -14.62
N VAL A 40 6.42 9.69 -15.18
CA VAL A 40 5.67 10.95 -15.15
C VAL A 40 4.33 10.73 -14.46
N ARG A 41 3.99 11.63 -13.54
CA ARG A 41 2.71 11.72 -12.87
C ARG A 41 2.00 13.00 -13.31
N VAL A 42 0.70 12.91 -13.56
CA VAL A 42 -0.15 14.04 -13.97
C VAL A 42 -1.29 14.19 -12.98
N ILE A 43 -1.42 15.35 -12.35
CA ILE A 43 -2.60 15.74 -11.57
C ILE A 43 -3.41 16.66 -12.48
N ASN A 44 -4.52 16.16 -12.99
CA ASN A 44 -5.39 16.86 -13.91
C ASN A 44 -6.42 17.68 -13.13
N LEU A 45 -6.27 19.00 -13.18
CA LEU A 45 -7.12 20.01 -12.54
C LEU A 45 -7.86 20.87 -13.57
N CYS A 46 -7.99 20.39 -14.81
CA CYS A 46 -8.84 21.02 -15.81
C CYS A 46 -10.28 21.15 -15.29
N LYS A 47 -10.92 22.29 -15.55
CA LYS A 47 -12.23 22.68 -15.01
C LYS A 47 -13.34 21.71 -15.42
N SER A 48 -13.30 21.24 -16.66
CA SER A 48 -14.28 20.32 -17.22
C SER A 48 -13.66 18.96 -17.46
N THR A 49 -14.28 17.93 -16.90
CA THR A 49 -13.90 16.52 -17.06
C THR A 49 -14.94 15.71 -17.84
N LYS A 50 -15.88 16.41 -18.51
CA LYS A 50 -16.91 15.79 -19.36
C LYS A 50 -16.29 15.11 -20.57
N TYR A 51 -16.99 14.13 -21.14
CA TYR A 51 -16.55 13.48 -22.37
C TYR A 51 -16.23 14.53 -23.47
N LEU A 52 -15.08 14.37 -24.13
CA LEU A 52 -14.51 15.28 -25.14
C LEU A 52 -14.10 16.68 -24.63
N SER A 53 -14.00 16.90 -23.32
CA SER A 53 -13.40 18.13 -22.77
C SER A 53 -11.87 18.05 -22.71
N ASP A 54 -11.23 19.20 -22.50
CA ASP A 54 -9.78 19.30 -22.25
C ASP A 54 -9.33 18.39 -21.11
N GLY A 55 -10.09 18.37 -19.99
CA GLY A 55 -9.80 17.46 -18.89
C GLY A 55 -9.91 15.98 -19.27
N TYR A 56 -10.88 15.59 -20.10
CA TYR A 56 -10.97 14.20 -20.59
C TYR A 56 -9.78 13.84 -21.49
N TYR A 57 -9.43 14.72 -22.42
CA TYR A 57 -8.28 14.51 -23.30
C TYR A 57 -6.94 14.54 -22.56
N CYS A 58 -6.81 15.34 -21.51
CA CYS A 58 -5.63 15.37 -20.64
C CYS A 58 -5.35 13.99 -20.05
N SER A 59 -6.36 13.37 -19.45
CA SER A 59 -6.25 12.01 -18.88
C SER A 59 -5.99 10.96 -19.96
N LEU A 60 -6.69 11.02 -21.10
CA LEU A 60 -6.50 10.08 -22.20
C LEU A 60 -5.09 10.16 -22.81
N LEU A 61 -4.61 11.38 -23.03
CA LEU A 61 -3.27 11.62 -23.57
C LEU A 61 -2.19 11.16 -22.59
N ALA A 62 -2.38 11.41 -21.29
CA ALA A 62 -1.46 10.94 -20.27
C ALA A 62 -1.35 9.41 -20.25
N GLU A 63 -2.48 8.69 -20.26
CA GLU A 63 -2.47 7.22 -20.35
C GLU A 63 -1.81 6.73 -21.64
N SER A 64 -2.07 7.36 -22.79
CA SER A 64 -1.43 6.99 -24.07
C SER A 64 0.09 7.16 -24.07
N ARG A 65 0.60 8.08 -23.23
CA ARG A 65 2.03 8.33 -23.04
C ARG A 65 2.65 7.44 -21.95
N GLY A 66 1.85 6.60 -21.28
CA GLY A 66 2.30 5.81 -20.13
C GLY A 66 2.54 6.65 -18.87
N HIS A 67 1.95 7.85 -18.78
CA HIS A 67 2.02 8.69 -17.60
C HIS A 67 0.93 8.28 -16.58
N HIS A 68 1.26 8.35 -15.29
CA HIS A 68 0.32 8.08 -14.20
C HIS A 68 -0.56 9.30 -13.95
N VAL A 69 -1.79 9.28 -14.46
CA VAL A 69 -2.71 10.41 -14.34
C VAL A 69 -3.79 10.22 -13.28
N MET A 70 -4.13 11.30 -12.60
CA MET A 70 -5.25 11.39 -11.67
C MET A 70 -6.12 12.62 -11.98
N PRO A 71 -7.44 12.46 -12.19
CA PRO A 71 -8.16 11.19 -12.36
C PRO A 71 -7.82 10.48 -13.67
N SER A 72 -7.89 9.15 -13.68
CA SER A 72 -7.74 8.33 -14.90
C SER A 72 -9.00 8.39 -15.78
N VAL A 73 -8.89 8.03 -17.06
CA VAL A 73 -10.03 7.98 -17.98
C VAL A 73 -11.11 7.05 -17.45
N ARG A 74 -10.71 5.94 -16.84
CA ARG A 74 -11.61 5.02 -16.14
C ARG A 74 -12.37 5.72 -15.02
N VAL A 75 -11.68 6.45 -14.13
CA VAL A 75 -12.32 7.18 -13.01
C VAL A 75 -13.30 8.23 -13.54
N LEU A 76 -12.92 8.98 -14.58
CA LEU A 76 -13.81 9.94 -15.23
C LEU A 76 -15.10 9.27 -15.73
N ASN A 77 -14.96 8.12 -16.41
CA ASN A 77 -16.10 7.36 -16.91
C ASN A 77 -16.95 6.77 -15.78
N ASP A 78 -16.33 6.21 -14.74
CA ASP A 78 -17.00 5.60 -13.59
C ASP A 78 -17.84 6.63 -12.82
N ILE A 79 -17.31 7.85 -12.64
CA ILE A 79 -18.02 8.95 -11.98
C ILE A 79 -19.14 9.52 -12.86
N SER A 80 -18.94 9.60 -14.19
CA SER A 80 -19.95 10.13 -15.11
C SER A 80 -21.26 9.33 -15.14
N LYS A 81 -21.24 8.06 -14.70
CA LYS A 81 -22.40 7.15 -14.77
C LYS A 81 -22.80 6.65 -13.38
N LYS A 82 -23.99 7.03 -12.92
CA LYS A 82 -24.53 6.66 -11.59
C LYS A 82 -24.52 5.16 -11.27
N ALA A 83 -24.73 4.31 -12.28
CA ALA A 83 -24.74 2.87 -12.08
C ALA A 83 -23.34 2.31 -11.74
N LEU A 84 -22.26 2.93 -12.25
CA LEU A 84 -20.90 2.41 -12.11
C LEU A 84 -20.31 2.72 -10.73
N TYR A 85 -20.33 3.98 -10.31
CA TYR A 85 -19.75 4.35 -9.01
C TYR A 85 -20.57 3.80 -7.83
N LYS A 86 -21.89 3.62 -7.98
CA LYS A 86 -22.72 3.09 -6.88
C LYS A 86 -22.27 1.73 -6.40
N MET A 87 -21.86 0.83 -7.30
CA MET A 87 -21.38 -0.49 -6.90
C MET A 87 -20.04 -0.42 -6.15
N GLN A 88 -19.11 0.41 -6.64
CA GLN A 88 -17.80 0.59 -6.01
C GLN A 88 -17.90 1.20 -4.62
N VAL A 89 -18.77 2.21 -4.47
CA VAL A 89 -18.90 2.96 -3.20
C VAL A 89 -19.84 2.28 -2.20
N ALA A 90 -20.71 1.36 -2.64
CA ALA A 90 -21.64 0.66 -1.74
C ALA A 90 -20.93 -0.08 -0.60
N GLN A 91 -19.73 -0.62 -0.86
CA GLN A 91 -18.94 -1.34 0.14
C GLN A 91 -18.38 -0.42 1.24
N LEU A 92 -18.34 0.89 1.01
CA LEU A 92 -17.81 1.88 1.95
C LEU A 92 -18.86 2.38 2.95
N LEU A 93 -20.15 2.18 2.64
CA LEU A 93 -21.28 2.71 3.40
C LEU A 93 -21.53 2.06 4.78
N PRO A 94 -21.27 0.76 5.03
CA PRO A 94 -21.60 0.15 6.32
C PRO A 94 -20.90 0.81 7.52
N ASN A 95 -19.59 1.08 7.40
CA ASN A 95 -18.82 1.75 8.46
C ASN A 95 -19.28 3.20 8.66
N LEU A 96 -19.59 3.90 7.56
CA LEU A 96 -20.13 5.25 7.65
C LEU A 96 -21.52 5.27 8.33
N ALA A 97 -22.38 4.31 8.01
CA ALA A 97 -23.71 4.18 8.59
C ALA A 97 -23.65 3.96 10.11
N GLU A 98 -22.67 3.19 10.59
CA GLU A 98 -22.45 2.99 12.03
C GLU A 98 -22.11 4.30 12.75
N ARG A 99 -21.30 5.17 12.14
CA ARG A 99 -20.93 6.47 12.71
C ARG A 99 -22.06 7.49 12.68
N LEU A 100 -22.80 7.56 11.58
CA LEU A 100 -23.89 8.52 11.40
C LEU A 100 -25.18 8.09 12.09
N GLY A 101 -25.31 6.81 12.43
CA GLY A 101 -26.52 6.23 12.99
C GLY A 101 -27.71 6.25 12.02
N THR A 102 -28.90 6.12 12.59
CA THR A 102 -30.18 6.07 11.86
C THR A 102 -30.97 7.35 12.17
N PRO A 103 -31.02 8.33 11.25
CA PRO A 103 -31.85 9.52 11.41
C PRO A 103 -33.34 9.17 11.53
N GLU A 104 -34.08 9.93 12.35
CA GLU A 104 -35.54 9.79 12.48
C GLU A 104 -36.29 10.25 11.22
N GLN A 105 -35.70 11.18 10.45
CA GLN A 105 -36.26 11.72 9.21
C GLN A 105 -35.32 11.51 8.03
N PRO A 106 -35.84 11.42 6.79
CA PRO A 106 -35.01 11.39 5.59
C PRO A 106 -34.07 12.59 5.55
N THR A 107 -32.77 12.32 5.60
CA THR A 107 -31.73 13.34 5.71
C THR A 107 -30.81 13.28 4.49
N GLU A 108 -30.36 14.43 4.03
CA GLU A 108 -29.39 14.56 2.94
C GLU A 108 -28.17 15.33 3.45
N ILE A 109 -27.00 14.73 3.28
CA ILE A 109 -25.73 15.34 3.68
C ILE A 109 -24.87 15.49 2.44
N LYS A 110 -24.32 16.68 2.29
CA LYS A 110 -23.42 17.06 1.20
C LYS A 110 -22.08 17.47 1.80
N PHE A 111 -21.00 16.96 1.23
CA PHE A 111 -19.64 17.29 1.67
C PHE A 111 -18.63 17.18 0.53
N HIS A 112 -17.44 17.73 0.76
CA HIS A 112 -16.34 17.69 -0.19
C HIS A 112 -15.24 16.74 0.31
N CYS A 113 -14.72 15.94 -0.60
CA CYS A 113 -13.55 15.10 -0.43
C CYS A 113 -12.43 15.68 -1.30
N VAL A 114 -11.39 16.20 -0.66
CA VAL A 114 -10.24 16.86 -1.27
C VAL A 114 -9.02 15.99 -1.02
N PHE A 115 -8.53 15.28 -2.05
CA PHE A 115 -7.47 14.27 -1.96
C PHE A 115 -7.65 13.26 -0.80
N GLY A 116 -8.90 12.89 -0.48
CA GLY A 116 -9.21 11.98 0.64
C GLY A 116 -9.41 12.65 2.01
N HIS A 117 -9.34 13.98 2.07
CA HIS A 117 -9.61 14.77 3.27
C HIS A 117 -10.95 15.50 3.17
N THR A 118 -11.58 15.75 4.31
CA THR A 118 -12.82 16.51 4.42
C THR A 118 -12.82 17.33 5.70
N PRO A 119 -13.44 18.53 5.73
CA PRO A 119 -13.60 19.29 6.97
C PRO A 119 -14.46 18.58 8.02
N GLN A 120 -15.26 17.58 7.62
CA GLN A 120 -16.21 16.86 8.48
C GLN A 120 -15.56 15.59 9.07
N PRO A 121 -15.20 15.57 10.37
CA PRO A 121 -14.45 14.46 10.97
C PRO A 121 -15.16 13.10 10.87
N GLU A 122 -16.49 13.10 10.95
CA GLU A 122 -17.32 11.89 10.87
C GLU A 122 -17.16 11.21 9.51
N MET A 123 -16.95 12.00 8.46
CA MET A 123 -16.82 11.56 7.07
C MET A 123 -15.37 11.20 6.67
N GLN A 124 -14.37 11.48 7.52
CA GLN A 124 -12.96 11.41 7.13
C GLN A 124 -12.51 10.01 6.70
N GLU A 125 -12.97 8.95 7.38
CA GLU A 125 -12.61 7.59 6.97
C GLU A 125 -13.23 7.21 5.63
N PHE A 126 -14.48 7.64 5.39
CA PHE A 126 -15.15 7.44 4.13
C PHE A 126 -14.48 8.23 3.00
N ALA A 127 -14.10 9.49 3.24
CA ALA A 127 -13.39 10.33 2.27
C ALA A 127 -12.07 9.68 1.84
N ARG A 128 -11.28 9.17 2.78
CA ARG A 128 -10.03 8.45 2.49
C ARG A 128 -10.27 7.21 1.61
N LYS A 129 -11.18 6.32 2.02
CA LYS A 129 -11.48 5.10 1.25
C LYS A 129 -12.09 5.42 -0.12
N LEU A 130 -12.89 6.49 -0.22
CA LEU A 130 -13.46 6.96 -1.48
C LEU A 130 -12.35 7.41 -2.43
N PHE A 131 -11.36 8.16 -1.93
CA PHE A 131 -10.23 8.60 -2.74
C PHE A 131 -9.33 7.44 -3.21
N GLU A 132 -9.17 6.40 -2.38
CA GLU A 132 -8.47 5.17 -2.79
C GLU A 132 -9.21 4.42 -3.91
N ALA A 133 -10.54 4.35 -3.83
CA ALA A 133 -11.38 3.68 -4.83
C ALA A 133 -11.54 4.49 -6.13
N LEU A 134 -11.72 5.81 -5.99
CA LEU A 134 -11.94 6.77 -7.09
C LEU A 134 -10.96 7.94 -6.97
N PRO A 135 -9.69 7.75 -7.39
CA PRO A 135 -8.66 8.78 -7.27
C PRO A 135 -9.02 10.03 -8.06
N CYS A 136 -9.40 11.09 -7.35
CA CYS A 136 -9.81 12.36 -7.92
C CYS A 136 -9.43 13.51 -6.97
N PRO A 137 -8.88 14.63 -7.45
CA PRO A 137 -8.43 15.74 -6.62
C PRO A 137 -9.52 16.30 -5.70
N VAL A 138 -10.71 16.55 -6.26
CA VAL A 138 -11.85 17.12 -5.53
C VAL A 138 -13.13 16.42 -5.98
N LEU A 139 -13.85 15.85 -5.02
CA LEU A 139 -15.15 15.26 -5.19
C LEU A 139 -16.16 15.92 -4.27
N GLU A 140 -17.31 16.30 -4.82
CA GLU A 140 -18.50 16.59 -4.06
C GLU A 140 -19.33 15.31 -3.93
N VAL A 141 -19.67 14.94 -2.70
CA VAL A 141 -20.41 13.72 -2.38
C VAL A 141 -21.72 14.10 -1.72
N THR A 142 -22.81 13.55 -2.24
CA THR A 142 -24.14 13.68 -1.64
C THR A 142 -24.66 12.32 -1.20
N ILE A 143 -24.79 12.13 0.11
CA ILE A 143 -25.39 10.95 0.72
C ILE A 143 -26.82 11.25 1.18
N LYS A 144 -27.72 10.29 1.02
CA LYS A 144 -29.11 10.39 1.48
C LYS A 144 -29.44 9.20 2.36
N PHE A 145 -30.07 9.48 3.48
CA PHE A 145 -30.70 8.48 4.32
C PHE A 145 -32.15 8.28 3.90
N ARG A 146 -32.52 7.02 3.61
CA ARG A 146 -33.92 6.60 3.41
C ARG A 146 -34.27 5.50 4.40
N LYS A 147 -33.99 4.25 4.03
CA LYS A 147 -33.97 3.09 4.95
C LYS A 147 -32.53 2.75 5.37
N THR A 148 -31.60 3.02 4.47
CA THR A 148 -30.16 2.90 4.66
C THR A 148 -29.50 4.13 4.05
N TRP A 149 -28.28 4.44 4.49
CA TRP A 149 -27.45 5.46 3.85
C TRP A 149 -27.08 5.02 2.44
N GLN A 150 -27.21 5.93 1.47
CA GLN A 150 -26.87 5.68 0.07
C GLN A 150 -26.19 6.90 -0.55
N VAL A 151 -25.19 6.68 -1.40
CA VAL A 151 -24.64 7.74 -2.24
C VAL A 151 -25.62 8.06 -3.36
N SER A 152 -26.16 9.28 -3.33
CA SER A 152 -27.15 9.76 -4.30
C SER A 152 -26.51 10.45 -5.51
N ASP A 153 -25.38 11.12 -5.29
CA ASP A 153 -24.64 11.87 -6.30
C ASP A 153 -23.16 11.94 -5.94
N LEU A 154 -22.31 11.90 -6.95
CA LEU A 154 -20.87 12.08 -6.83
C LEU A 154 -20.40 12.88 -8.03
N LYS A 155 -19.74 14.02 -7.78
CA LYS A 155 -19.35 14.98 -8.82
C LYS A 155 -17.90 15.38 -8.66
N ILE A 156 -17.18 15.44 -9.77
CA ILE A 156 -15.86 16.09 -9.82
C ILE A 156 -16.10 17.59 -9.82
N VAL A 157 -15.43 18.30 -8.92
CA VAL A 157 -15.55 19.75 -8.78
C VAL A 157 -14.20 20.38 -9.07
N SER A 158 -14.22 21.56 -9.70
CA SER A 158 -12.99 22.33 -9.91
C SER A 158 -12.59 23.00 -8.60
N HIS A 159 -11.28 23.12 -8.34
CA HIS A 159 -10.76 23.82 -7.17
C HIS A 159 -11.21 25.30 -7.10
N HIS A 160 -11.63 25.89 -8.22
CA HIS A 160 -12.19 27.25 -8.28
C HIS A 160 -13.58 27.44 -7.70
N ALA A 161 -14.33 26.35 -7.55
CA ALA A 161 -15.67 26.40 -6.99
C ALA A 161 -15.67 26.15 -5.47
N LEU A 162 -14.48 26.10 -4.86
CA LEU A 162 -14.28 25.92 -3.43
C LEU A 162 -14.41 27.26 -2.71
N ASP A 163 -14.91 27.22 -1.48
CA ASP A 163 -14.85 28.36 -0.57
C ASP A 163 -13.46 28.47 0.09
N ASP A 164 -13.19 29.57 0.79
CA ASP A 164 -11.87 29.84 1.40
C ASP A 164 -11.38 28.70 2.30
N ALA A 165 -12.28 28.04 3.04
CA ALA A 165 -11.95 26.93 3.92
C ALA A 165 -11.53 25.68 3.12
N LEU A 166 -12.25 25.37 2.04
CA LEU A 166 -11.93 24.27 1.16
C LEU A 166 -10.74 24.55 0.25
N GLU A 167 -10.48 25.80 -0.14
CA GLU A 167 -9.26 26.20 -0.83
C GLU A 167 -8.03 26.00 0.06
N THR A 168 -8.13 26.36 1.34
CA THR A 168 -7.08 26.09 2.32
C THR A 168 -6.83 24.59 2.46
N LEU A 169 -7.90 23.80 2.64
CA LEU A 169 -7.81 22.34 2.69
C LEU A 169 -7.20 21.76 1.41
N PHE A 170 -7.52 22.32 0.24
CA PHE A 170 -6.96 21.90 -1.04
C PHE A 170 -5.45 22.15 -1.10
N ALA A 171 -4.99 23.33 -0.68
CA ALA A 171 -3.57 23.64 -0.62
C ALA A 171 -2.84 22.65 0.30
N GLU A 172 -3.31 22.48 1.54
CA GLU A 172 -2.68 21.59 2.53
C GLU A 172 -2.69 20.12 2.07
N SER A 173 -3.80 19.67 1.48
CA SER A 173 -3.95 18.29 1.03
C SER A 173 -3.08 18.01 -0.20
N LEU A 174 -2.97 18.98 -1.12
CA LEU A 174 -2.07 18.86 -2.27
C LEU A 174 -0.59 18.86 -1.83
N GLU A 175 -0.24 19.53 -0.73
CA GLU A 175 1.14 19.51 -0.18
C GLU A 175 1.48 18.12 0.27
N THR A 176 0.60 17.58 1.12
CA THR A 176 0.74 16.27 1.72
C THR A 176 0.73 15.18 0.64
N PHE A 177 -0.12 15.33 -0.38
CA PHE A 177 -0.25 14.38 -1.47
C PHE A 177 0.90 14.44 -2.48
N SER A 178 1.55 15.60 -2.59
CA SER A 178 2.75 15.74 -3.40
C SER A 178 3.64 16.88 -2.92
N ASN A 179 4.58 16.51 -2.04
CA ASN A 179 5.68 17.37 -1.54
C ASN A 179 6.52 17.99 -2.67
N LYS A 180 6.32 17.52 -3.89
CA LYS A 180 6.98 17.90 -5.12
C LYS A 180 6.41 19.19 -5.73
N VAL A 181 5.18 19.60 -5.39
CA VAL A 181 4.47 20.71 -6.07
C VAL A 181 5.08 22.08 -5.76
N TRP A 182 5.39 22.37 -4.49
CA TRP A 182 5.90 23.69 -4.06
C TRP A 182 7.38 23.72 -3.73
N ASN A 183 8.03 22.56 -3.68
CA ASN A 183 9.38 22.46 -3.18
C ASN A 183 10.40 22.93 -4.24
N LYS A 184 10.79 24.20 -4.13
CA LYS A 184 11.82 24.90 -4.93
C LYS A 184 13.27 24.55 -4.53
N SER A 185 13.49 23.53 -3.70
CA SER A 185 14.79 23.34 -3.09
C SER A 185 15.88 22.99 -4.11
N ARG A 186 16.90 23.86 -4.19
CA ARG A 186 18.17 23.65 -4.91
C ARG A 186 18.85 22.32 -4.55
N ASN A 187 18.54 21.71 -3.39
CA ASN A 187 19.07 20.40 -2.99
C ASN A 187 18.54 19.22 -3.83
N MET A 188 17.42 19.39 -4.54
CA MET A 188 16.90 18.40 -5.49
C MET A 188 17.85 18.12 -6.66
N ARG A 189 18.76 19.06 -6.99
CA ARG A 189 19.66 18.91 -8.15
C ARG A 189 20.67 17.76 -8.03
N THR A 190 20.79 17.12 -6.86
CA THR A 190 21.69 15.96 -6.66
C THR A 190 20.96 14.62 -6.63
N ALA A 191 19.66 14.60 -6.30
CA ALA A 191 18.90 13.38 -6.26
C ALA A 191 18.54 12.92 -7.68
N LYS A 192 18.82 11.66 -8.01
CA LYS A 192 18.51 11.01 -9.28
C LYS A 192 17.24 10.15 -9.19
N PHE A 193 16.90 9.69 -7.98
CA PHE A 193 15.79 8.79 -7.73
C PHE A 193 15.06 9.16 -6.43
N ASP A 194 13.77 8.84 -6.39
CA ASP A 194 12.91 8.98 -5.21
C ASP A 194 12.48 7.60 -4.70
N LEU A 195 12.65 7.35 -3.39
CA LEU A 195 12.31 6.10 -2.72
C LEU A 195 11.29 6.36 -1.62
N ALA A 196 10.14 5.70 -1.71
CA ALA A 196 9.19 5.59 -0.63
C ALA A 196 9.66 4.53 0.38
N MET A 197 9.75 4.89 1.66
CA MET A 197 10.03 3.97 2.75
C MET A 197 8.80 3.84 3.64
N LEU A 198 8.06 2.73 3.51
CA LEU A 198 6.86 2.46 4.32
C LEU A 198 7.28 2.11 5.75
N VAL A 199 6.82 2.90 6.72
CA VAL A 199 7.11 2.71 8.14
C VAL A 199 5.81 2.80 8.94
N ASN A 200 5.62 1.87 9.88
CA ASN A 200 4.55 1.95 10.86
C ASN A 200 5.13 2.24 12.24
N GLU A 201 4.95 3.47 12.71
CA GLU A 201 5.44 3.93 14.01
C GLU A 201 4.76 3.22 15.21
N HIS A 202 3.63 2.57 14.98
CA HIS A 202 2.85 1.87 15.99
C HIS A 202 3.09 0.35 15.98
N GLU A 203 3.97 -0.16 15.12
CA GLU A 203 4.33 -1.57 15.14
C GLU A 203 5.10 -1.91 16.42
N ALA A 204 4.64 -2.91 17.17
CA ALA A 204 5.24 -3.28 18.46
C ALA A 204 6.66 -3.84 18.33
N MET A 205 6.97 -4.50 17.21
CA MET A 205 8.27 -5.09 16.92
C MET A 205 8.71 -4.70 15.50
N PRO A 206 9.06 -3.43 15.27
CA PRO A 206 9.37 -2.94 13.94
C PRO A 206 10.69 -3.56 13.43
N PRO A 207 10.84 -3.80 12.12
CA PRO A 207 12.06 -4.39 11.57
C PRO A 207 13.26 -3.42 11.57
N SER A 208 13.04 -2.14 11.90
CA SER A 208 14.08 -1.12 12.05
C SER A 208 13.75 -0.15 13.18
N ASP A 209 14.77 0.21 13.97
CA ASP A 209 14.67 1.31 14.92
C ASP A 209 14.85 2.68 14.25
N ALA A 210 14.57 3.75 15.00
CA ALA A 210 14.67 5.12 14.51
C ALA A 210 16.09 5.52 14.06
N GLN A 211 17.14 4.93 14.65
CA GLN A 211 18.53 5.22 14.27
C GLN A 211 18.86 4.58 12.92
N ALA A 212 18.41 3.34 12.68
CA ALA A 212 18.56 2.63 11.42
C ALA A 212 17.87 3.37 10.27
N LEU A 213 16.63 3.84 10.49
CA LEU A 213 15.88 4.63 9.50
C LEU A 213 16.63 5.92 9.14
N LYS A 214 17.13 6.67 10.13
CA LYS A 214 17.93 7.89 9.90
C LYS A 214 19.21 7.61 9.11
N LYS A 215 19.93 6.54 9.46
CA LYS A 215 21.14 6.10 8.74
C LYS A 215 20.82 5.75 7.28
N PHE A 216 19.70 5.07 7.04
CA PHE A 216 19.27 4.71 5.69
C PHE A 216 18.95 5.95 4.84
N ILE A 217 18.22 6.93 5.39
CA ILE A 217 17.94 8.21 4.73
C ILE A 217 19.24 8.95 4.40
N GLN A 218 20.20 8.98 5.33
CA GLN A 218 21.50 9.62 5.11
C GLN A 218 22.32 8.93 4.01
N ALA A 219 22.33 7.59 3.99
CA ALA A 219 22.98 6.80 2.94
C ALA A 219 22.33 7.05 1.58
N GLY A 220 20.99 7.10 1.51
CA GLY A 220 20.25 7.49 0.31
C GLY A 220 20.70 8.84 -0.22
N LYS A 221 20.77 9.86 0.65
CA LYS A 221 21.22 11.22 0.28
C LYS A 221 22.63 11.23 -0.32
N GLN A 222 23.55 10.44 0.23
CA GLN A 222 24.93 10.32 -0.30
C GLN A 222 24.97 9.68 -1.69
N LEU A 223 24.02 8.81 -2.01
CA LEU A 223 23.88 8.13 -3.30
C LEU A 223 23.00 8.89 -4.30
N GLY A 224 22.50 10.08 -3.93
CA GLY A 224 21.54 10.82 -4.75
C GLY A 224 20.17 10.14 -4.81
N ILE A 225 19.73 9.52 -3.73
CA ILE A 225 18.37 8.98 -3.58
C ILE A 225 17.67 9.80 -2.50
N GLN A 226 16.57 10.45 -2.86
CA GLN A 226 15.68 11.05 -1.88
C GLN A 226 14.83 9.95 -1.26
N VAL A 227 14.89 9.80 0.07
CA VAL A 227 14.11 8.82 0.80
C VAL A 227 13.05 9.55 1.63
N ASP A 228 11.79 9.32 1.29
CA ASP A 228 10.65 9.86 2.03
C ASP A 228 10.03 8.73 2.85
N MET A 229 9.84 8.97 4.15
CA MET A 229 9.08 8.05 5.01
C MET A 229 7.60 8.25 4.72
N ILE A 230 6.90 7.15 4.46
CA ILE A 230 5.46 7.14 4.19
C ILE A 230 4.74 6.20 5.16
N SER A 231 3.49 6.50 5.45
CA SER A 231 2.63 5.72 6.34
C SER A 231 1.66 4.84 5.53
N PRO A 232 0.91 3.93 6.19
CA PRO A 232 -0.13 3.16 5.53
C PRO A 232 -1.21 4.01 4.84
N LYS A 233 -1.36 5.28 5.21
CA LYS A 233 -2.35 6.22 4.63
C LYS A 233 -1.88 6.82 3.30
N ASP A 234 -0.60 6.71 2.98
CA ASP A 234 0.05 7.37 1.84
C ASP A 234 0.06 6.50 0.56
N ILE A 235 -0.71 5.42 0.51
CA ILE A 235 -0.69 4.47 -0.62
C ILE A 235 -0.92 5.14 -1.98
N MET A 236 -1.75 6.19 -2.00
CA MET A 236 -2.09 6.94 -3.20
C MET A 236 -0.96 7.84 -3.71
N ARG A 237 0.10 8.02 -2.92
CA ARG A 237 1.29 8.78 -3.29
C ARG A 237 2.31 7.94 -4.04
N LEU A 238 2.24 6.60 -3.98
CA LEU A 238 3.21 5.69 -4.62
C LEU A 238 3.61 6.07 -6.07
N PRO A 239 2.71 6.54 -6.95
CA PRO A 239 3.10 6.93 -8.30
C PRO A 239 4.13 8.06 -8.40
N GLU A 240 4.39 8.81 -7.31
CA GLU A 240 5.40 9.88 -7.26
C GLU A 240 6.83 9.37 -7.02
N TYR A 241 7.02 8.09 -6.72
CA TYR A 241 8.31 7.48 -6.41
C TYR A 241 8.82 6.57 -7.54
N ASP A 242 10.13 6.34 -7.55
CA ASP A 242 10.78 5.38 -8.44
C ASP A 242 10.84 3.97 -7.80
N ALA A 243 10.83 3.90 -6.46
CA ALA A 243 10.96 2.66 -5.70
C ALA A 243 10.16 2.66 -4.40
N LEU A 244 9.84 1.46 -3.88
CA LEU A 244 9.22 1.22 -2.57
C LEU A 244 10.14 0.30 -1.75
N PHE A 245 10.37 0.67 -0.49
CA PHE A 245 11.01 -0.16 0.52
C PHE A 245 10.10 -0.32 1.74
N ILE A 246 9.75 -1.56 2.09
CA ILE A 246 8.85 -1.85 3.20
C ILE A 246 9.67 -2.07 4.48
N ARG A 247 9.49 -1.21 5.48
CA ARG A 247 10.07 -1.33 6.83
C ARG A 247 9.00 -1.61 7.87
N GLU A 248 8.18 -2.61 7.57
CA GLU A 248 7.13 -3.14 8.45
C GLU A 248 7.01 -4.65 8.21
N THR A 249 6.53 -5.41 9.21
CA THR A 249 6.31 -6.85 9.01
C THR A 249 5.34 -7.12 7.86
N THR A 250 5.81 -7.85 6.84
CA THR A 250 5.01 -8.18 5.67
C THR A 250 4.06 -9.33 5.95
N ASN A 251 2.80 -9.19 5.53
CA ASN A 251 1.79 -10.25 5.60
C ASN A 251 0.81 -10.12 4.42
N ILE A 252 0.24 -11.24 3.98
CA ILE A 252 -0.67 -11.34 2.83
C ILE A 252 -1.98 -10.57 3.10
N ASP A 253 -2.55 -10.74 4.30
CA ASP A 253 -3.78 -10.05 4.73
C ASP A 253 -3.44 -8.76 5.48
N HIS A 254 -2.64 -7.89 4.86
CA HIS A 254 -2.14 -6.67 5.48
C HIS A 254 -1.85 -5.59 4.45
N HIS A 255 -1.81 -4.32 4.87
CA HIS A 255 -1.55 -3.21 3.93
C HIS A 255 -0.17 -3.29 3.30
N THR A 256 0.82 -3.91 3.95
CA THR A 256 2.16 -4.12 3.37
C THR A 256 2.10 -4.88 2.04
N TYR A 257 1.27 -5.93 1.93
CA TYR A 257 1.05 -6.63 0.65
C TYR A 257 0.29 -5.78 -0.37
N GLN A 258 -0.67 -4.96 0.07
CA GLN A 258 -1.39 -4.03 -0.80
C GLN A 258 -0.45 -2.97 -1.39
N PHE A 259 0.47 -2.42 -0.57
CA PHE A 259 1.51 -1.49 -1.00
C PHE A 259 2.45 -2.14 -2.01
N ALA A 260 2.94 -3.35 -1.74
CA ALA A 260 3.79 -4.08 -2.68
C ALA A 260 3.07 -4.31 -4.01
N LYS A 261 1.79 -4.72 -3.99
CA LYS A 261 0.98 -4.96 -5.20
C LYS A 261 0.73 -3.69 -5.98
N LYS A 262 0.38 -2.61 -5.28
CA LYS A 262 0.17 -1.30 -5.90
C LYS A 262 1.49 -0.81 -6.52
N ALA A 263 2.59 -0.87 -5.80
CA ALA A 263 3.89 -0.43 -6.30
C ALA A 263 4.34 -1.24 -7.54
N GLU A 264 4.15 -2.56 -7.54
CA GLU A 264 4.41 -3.44 -8.70
C GLU A 264 3.54 -3.06 -9.91
N GLN A 265 2.22 -2.91 -9.72
CA GLN A 265 1.29 -2.48 -10.78
C GLN A 265 1.62 -1.11 -11.34
N GLU A 266 2.06 -0.21 -10.47
CA GLU A 266 2.47 1.12 -10.83
C GLU A 266 3.88 1.10 -11.46
N GLY A 267 4.63 -0.01 -11.46
CA GLY A 267 5.94 -0.13 -12.11
C GLY A 267 7.10 0.43 -11.29
N LEU A 268 6.98 0.50 -9.96
CA LEU A 268 8.07 0.86 -9.06
C LEU A 268 9.04 -0.32 -8.90
N VAL A 269 10.30 -0.02 -8.57
CA VAL A 269 11.19 -1.05 -8.01
C VAL A 269 10.72 -1.36 -6.59
N VAL A 270 10.29 -2.60 -6.33
CA VAL A 270 9.77 -3.01 -5.02
C VAL A 270 10.80 -3.87 -4.30
N MET A 271 11.25 -3.41 -3.15
CA MET A 271 11.92 -4.26 -2.17
C MET A 271 10.82 -4.87 -1.28
N ASP A 272 10.86 -6.19 -1.12
CA ASP A 272 9.76 -7.01 -0.58
C ASP A 272 8.57 -7.10 -1.55
N ASP A 273 8.82 -7.65 -2.73
CA ASP A 273 7.81 -7.78 -3.78
C ASP A 273 6.64 -8.71 -3.38
N PRO A 274 5.46 -8.57 -4.00
CA PRO A 274 4.27 -9.33 -3.61
C PRO A 274 4.45 -10.84 -3.68
N GLN A 275 5.19 -11.33 -4.67
CA GLN A 275 5.41 -12.75 -4.85
C GLN A 275 6.28 -13.30 -3.72
N SER A 276 7.33 -12.56 -3.34
CA SER A 276 8.17 -12.89 -2.19
C SER A 276 7.38 -12.85 -0.88
N ILE A 277 6.54 -11.83 -0.65
CA ILE A 277 5.68 -11.79 0.55
C ILE A 277 4.80 -13.04 0.61
N MET A 278 4.09 -13.37 -0.47
CA MET A 278 3.17 -14.51 -0.51
C MET A 278 3.89 -15.86 -0.26
N ARG A 279 5.10 -16.01 -0.79
CA ARG A 279 5.86 -17.26 -0.70
C ARG A 279 6.60 -17.42 0.63
N CYS A 280 7.25 -16.35 1.09
CA CYS A 280 8.13 -16.39 2.25
C CYS A 280 7.38 -16.34 3.58
N THR A 281 6.14 -15.85 3.62
CA THR A 281 5.31 -15.90 4.84
C THR A 281 4.76 -17.30 5.12
N ASN A 282 4.70 -18.17 4.10
CA ASN A 282 4.12 -19.50 4.21
C ASN A 282 5.19 -20.59 4.38
N LYS A 283 5.29 -21.16 5.58
CA LYS A 283 6.28 -22.22 5.87
C LYS A 283 6.04 -23.52 5.11
N VAL A 284 4.80 -23.85 4.76
CA VAL A 284 4.49 -25.04 3.96
C VAL A 284 5.10 -24.88 2.58
N TYR A 285 4.92 -23.71 1.97
CA TYR A 285 5.48 -23.39 0.66
C TYR A 285 7.01 -23.48 0.67
N LEU A 286 7.66 -22.93 1.71
CA LEU A 286 9.11 -22.99 1.86
C LEU A 286 9.62 -24.42 2.09
N ALA A 287 8.94 -25.22 2.92
CA ALA A 287 9.34 -26.60 3.19
C ALA A 287 9.26 -27.47 1.93
N ASP A 288 8.20 -27.31 1.13
CA ASP A 288 8.03 -28.01 -0.14
C ASP A 288 9.09 -27.61 -1.18
N LEU A 289 9.40 -26.31 -1.27
CA LEU A 289 10.49 -25.80 -2.11
C LEU A 289 11.86 -26.37 -1.71
N PHE A 290 12.15 -26.40 -0.41
CA PHE A 290 13.43 -26.89 0.09
C PHE A 290 13.59 -28.38 -0.23
N ALA A 291 12.53 -29.19 -0.04
CA ALA A 291 12.52 -30.59 -0.41
C ALA A 291 12.71 -30.78 -1.92
N THR A 292 11.96 -30.04 -2.74
CA THR A 292 12.03 -30.10 -4.21
C THR A 292 13.42 -29.78 -4.74
N HIS A 293 14.06 -28.75 -4.19
CA HIS A 293 15.38 -28.30 -4.61
C HIS A 293 16.54 -28.92 -3.81
N LYS A 294 16.26 -29.88 -2.92
CA LYS A 294 17.24 -30.57 -2.08
C LYS A 294 18.12 -29.62 -1.27
N VAL A 295 17.53 -28.52 -0.81
CA VAL A 295 18.19 -27.57 0.11
C VAL A 295 18.30 -28.25 1.47
N PRO A 296 19.51 -28.36 2.06
CA PRO A 296 19.68 -28.96 3.37
C PRO A 296 18.83 -28.24 4.43
N CYS A 297 17.97 -28.97 5.11
CA CYS A 297 17.14 -28.48 6.21
C CYS A 297 16.86 -29.61 7.21
N PRO A 298 16.44 -29.29 8.44
CA PRO A 298 16.03 -30.31 9.41
C PRO A 298 14.90 -31.18 8.83
N LYS A 299 14.81 -32.44 9.26
CA LYS A 299 13.73 -33.33 8.78
C LYS A 299 12.38 -32.67 9.04
N THR A 300 11.60 -32.47 7.99
CA THR A 300 10.34 -31.70 8.06
C THR A 300 9.25 -32.46 7.32
N ARG A 301 8.07 -32.53 7.93
CA ARG A 301 6.88 -33.15 7.36
C ARG A 301 5.68 -32.22 7.51
N ILE A 302 4.99 -32.00 6.39
CA ILE A 302 3.71 -31.29 6.37
C ILE A 302 2.62 -32.32 6.69
N VAL A 303 1.73 -31.98 7.62
CA VAL A 303 0.68 -32.88 8.12
C VAL A 303 -0.69 -32.23 8.03
N HIS A 304 -1.72 -33.05 7.76
CA HIS A 304 -3.10 -32.59 7.61
C HIS A 304 -4.00 -33.13 8.73
N LYS A 305 -4.98 -32.32 9.16
CA LYS A 305 -5.89 -32.63 10.27
C LYS A 305 -6.67 -33.96 10.12
N GLY A 306 -6.93 -34.38 8.89
CA GLY A 306 -7.71 -35.59 8.58
C GLY A 306 -6.87 -36.87 8.42
N GLU A 307 -5.55 -36.80 8.63
CA GLU A 307 -4.67 -37.95 8.43
C GLU A 307 -4.82 -38.98 9.57
N LYS A 308 -4.87 -40.27 9.22
CA LYS A 308 -4.93 -41.37 10.19
C LYS A 308 -3.52 -41.85 10.54
N HIS A 309 -3.32 -42.32 11.77
CA HIS A 309 -2.03 -42.81 12.26
C HIS A 309 -0.90 -41.76 12.14
N LEU A 310 -1.27 -40.49 12.36
CA LEU A 310 -0.39 -39.36 12.10
C LEU A 310 0.85 -39.40 13.00
N GLU A 311 0.68 -39.68 14.29
CA GLU A 311 1.77 -39.79 15.26
C GLU A 311 2.73 -40.93 14.90
N ASP A 312 2.21 -42.10 14.53
CA ASP A 312 3.05 -43.26 14.14
C ASP A 312 3.90 -42.93 12.90
N ALA A 313 3.30 -42.29 11.91
CA ALA A 313 3.98 -41.87 10.70
C ALA A 313 5.00 -40.73 10.95
N LEU A 314 4.79 -39.90 11.97
CA LEU A 314 5.76 -38.89 12.39
C LEU A 314 6.95 -39.50 13.13
N GLU A 315 6.69 -40.40 14.08
CA GLU A 315 7.71 -41.11 14.85
C GLU A 315 8.59 -42.03 13.97
N ALA A 316 8.05 -42.53 12.86
CA ALA A 316 8.85 -43.27 11.88
C ALA A 316 9.86 -42.40 11.11
N LEU A 317 9.68 -41.07 11.09
CA LEU A 317 10.49 -40.15 10.29
C LEU A 317 11.38 -39.23 11.14
N ILE A 318 10.86 -38.74 12.27
CA ILE A 318 11.47 -37.68 13.09
C ILE A 318 11.57 -38.18 14.54
N ASP A 319 12.76 -38.06 15.14
CA ASP A 319 12.97 -38.39 16.54
C ASP A 319 12.51 -37.25 17.47
N TYR A 320 12.21 -37.56 18.72
CA TYR A 320 11.93 -36.55 19.73
C TYR A 320 13.21 -35.84 20.18
N PRO A 321 13.15 -34.52 20.50
CA PRO A 321 11.96 -33.69 20.49
C PRO A 321 11.58 -33.19 19.09
N MET A 322 10.27 -33.07 18.84
CA MET A 322 9.73 -32.50 17.61
C MET A 322 9.25 -31.07 17.84
N VAL A 323 9.26 -30.25 16.79
CA VAL A 323 8.71 -28.90 16.80
C VAL A 323 7.50 -28.82 15.88
N VAL A 324 6.33 -28.54 16.44
CA VAL A 324 5.07 -28.38 15.70
C VAL A 324 4.82 -26.88 15.47
N LYS A 325 4.61 -26.50 14.21
CA LYS A 325 4.49 -25.10 13.78
C LYS A 325 3.25 -24.89 12.91
N ILE A 326 2.56 -23.77 13.10
CA ILE A 326 1.55 -23.30 12.14
C ILE A 326 2.21 -22.73 10.87
N PRO A 327 1.60 -22.91 9.69
CA PRO A 327 2.12 -22.38 8.42
C PRO A 327 2.29 -20.86 8.41
N ASP A 328 1.26 -20.14 8.88
CA ASP A 328 1.12 -18.69 8.80
C ASP A 328 1.35 -18.03 10.18
N GLY A 329 2.61 -17.87 10.56
CA GLY A 329 2.97 -17.30 11.85
C GLY A 329 4.37 -16.69 11.85
N ALA A 330 4.56 -15.59 12.55
CA ALA A 330 5.87 -14.97 12.76
C ALA A 330 6.16 -14.86 14.27
N PHE A 331 7.41 -14.59 14.63
CA PHE A 331 7.83 -14.32 16.01
C PHE A 331 7.47 -15.43 17.02
N SER A 332 7.72 -16.69 16.65
CA SER A 332 7.48 -17.89 17.49
C SER A 332 6.04 -18.10 17.95
N ARG A 333 5.07 -17.36 17.41
CA ARG A 333 3.64 -17.58 17.68
C ARG A 333 3.18 -18.85 16.96
N GLY A 334 2.62 -19.81 17.71
CA GLY A 334 2.16 -21.09 17.17
C GLY A 334 3.27 -22.10 16.90
N VAL A 335 4.35 -22.05 17.68
CA VAL A 335 5.44 -23.03 17.71
C VAL A 335 5.42 -23.74 19.06
N ILE A 336 5.34 -25.08 19.07
CA ILE A 336 5.36 -25.88 20.30
C ILE A 336 6.41 -26.98 20.16
N LYS A 337 7.24 -27.16 21.19
CA LYS A 337 8.23 -28.25 21.27
C LYS A 337 7.62 -29.44 22.02
N ALA A 338 7.37 -30.53 21.30
CA ALA A 338 6.92 -31.80 21.86
C ALA A 338 8.14 -32.66 22.22
N LYS A 339 8.19 -33.15 23.46
CA LYS A 339 9.30 -33.96 23.96
C LYS A 339 9.03 -35.47 23.88
N ASP A 340 7.77 -35.83 23.70
CA ASP A 340 7.26 -37.19 23.70
C ASP A 340 5.92 -37.24 22.95
N ARG A 341 5.35 -38.44 22.84
CA ARG A 341 4.08 -38.67 22.13
C ARG A 341 2.90 -37.94 22.75
N ALA A 342 2.82 -37.90 24.09
CA ALA A 342 1.72 -37.22 24.78
C ALA A 342 1.71 -35.72 24.46
N SER A 343 2.87 -35.07 24.56
CA SER A 343 3.03 -33.66 24.21
C SER A 343 2.88 -33.40 22.71
N LEU A 344 3.22 -34.34 21.84
CA LEU A 344 2.96 -34.25 20.40
C LEU A 344 1.45 -34.24 20.10
N THR A 345 0.70 -35.21 20.63
CA THR A 345 -0.74 -35.29 20.45
C THR A 345 -1.45 -34.04 20.97
N GLU A 346 -1.05 -33.52 22.14
CA GLU A 346 -1.58 -32.27 22.67
C GLU A 346 -1.27 -31.06 21.76
N SER A 347 -0.03 -30.98 21.27
CA SER A 347 0.43 -29.91 20.37
C SER A 347 -0.36 -29.92 19.05
N LEU A 348 -0.51 -31.09 18.43
CA LEU A 348 -1.28 -31.28 17.20
C LEU A 348 -2.75 -30.91 17.43
N HIS A 349 -3.38 -31.43 18.47
CA HIS A 349 -4.77 -31.12 18.80
C HIS A 349 -4.99 -29.62 19.02
N THR A 350 -4.08 -28.95 19.71
CA THR A 350 -4.16 -27.51 19.98
C THR A 350 -3.99 -26.68 18.72
N LEU A 351 -2.99 -26.99 17.89
CA LEU A 351 -2.68 -26.19 16.70
C LEU A 351 -3.63 -26.49 15.53
N PHE A 352 -4.18 -27.69 15.40
CA PHE A 352 -5.21 -28.03 14.40
C PHE A 352 -6.58 -27.38 14.67
N LYS A 353 -6.76 -26.74 15.83
CA LYS A 353 -7.90 -25.82 16.05
C LYS A 353 -7.75 -24.52 15.28
N LYS A 354 -6.52 -24.14 14.92
CA LYS A 354 -6.18 -22.87 14.26
C LYS A 354 -5.83 -23.02 12.77
N SER A 355 -5.37 -24.19 12.34
CA SER A 355 -5.02 -24.45 10.94
C SER A 355 -5.41 -25.87 10.51
N SER A 356 -5.66 -26.10 9.22
CA SER A 356 -5.87 -27.43 8.64
C SER A 356 -4.57 -28.19 8.36
N LEU A 357 -3.46 -27.44 8.22
CA LEU A 357 -2.12 -27.96 7.96
C LEU A 357 -1.18 -27.51 9.07
N LEU A 358 -0.25 -28.38 9.45
CA LEU A 358 0.85 -28.05 10.35
C LEU A 358 2.17 -28.52 9.74
N LEU A 359 3.27 -27.92 10.17
CA LEU A 359 4.61 -28.46 9.93
C LEU A 359 5.14 -29.08 11.21
N VAL A 360 5.59 -30.33 11.12
CA VAL A 360 6.34 -30.99 12.17
C VAL A 360 7.79 -31.11 11.70
N GLN A 361 8.70 -30.63 12.52
CA GLN A 361 10.11 -30.54 12.18
C GLN A 361 10.98 -31.07 13.32
N GLU A 362 12.07 -31.73 12.97
CA GLU A 362 13.13 -32.14 13.88
C GLU A 362 13.65 -30.94 14.68
N TYR A 363 13.78 -31.10 15.99
CA TYR A 363 14.44 -30.11 16.82
C TYR A 363 15.96 -30.25 16.71
N LEU A 364 16.62 -29.21 16.19
CA LEU A 364 18.07 -29.08 16.26
C LEU A 364 18.44 -28.07 17.33
N TYR A 365 19.22 -28.52 18.31
CA TYR A 365 19.85 -27.61 19.26
C TYR A 365 20.93 -26.79 18.54
N THR A 366 20.93 -25.49 18.76
CA THR A 366 21.95 -24.58 18.26
C THR A 366 22.29 -23.59 19.36
N GLU A 367 23.58 -23.33 19.57
CA GLU A 367 24.04 -22.29 20.50
C GLU A 367 23.83 -20.88 19.90
N PHE A 368 23.75 -20.81 18.57
CA PHE A 368 23.55 -19.59 17.80
C PHE A 368 22.80 -19.85 16.50
N ASP A 369 22.16 -18.81 15.95
CA ASP A 369 21.67 -18.78 14.58
C ASP A 369 22.45 -17.77 13.71
N TRP A 370 22.61 -18.11 12.42
CA TRP A 370 23.14 -17.19 11.42
C TRP A 370 21.98 -16.53 10.67
N ARG A 371 22.08 -15.21 10.46
CA ARG A 371 21.18 -14.45 9.59
C ARG A 371 21.98 -13.77 8.50
N ILE A 372 21.64 -14.08 7.24
CA ILE A 372 22.37 -13.61 6.07
C ILE A 372 21.47 -12.68 5.27
N ALA A 373 21.95 -11.48 4.98
CA ALA A 373 21.23 -10.52 4.13
C ALA A 373 21.67 -10.65 2.67
N LEU A 374 20.69 -10.91 1.78
CA LEU A 374 20.91 -11.21 0.35
C LEU A 374 20.10 -10.30 -0.60
N PRO A 375 20.33 -8.97 -0.63
CA PRO A 375 19.71 -8.13 -1.65
C PRO A 375 20.32 -8.39 -3.02
N HIS A 376 19.47 -8.56 -4.04
CA HIS A 376 19.86 -8.74 -5.44
C HIS A 376 20.94 -9.82 -5.65
N ASN A 377 20.77 -10.97 -4.98
CA ASN A 377 21.69 -12.12 -5.03
C ASN A 377 23.13 -11.82 -4.57
N LYS A 378 23.36 -10.73 -3.82
CA LYS A 378 24.66 -10.38 -3.24
C LYS A 378 24.58 -10.48 -1.71
N HIS A 379 25.56 -11.15 -1.11
CA HIS A 379 25.71 -11.17 0.34
C HIS A 379 26.23 -9.81 0.82
N ILE A 380 25.50 -9.14 1.71
CA ILE A 380 25.95 -7.88 2.31
C ILE A 380 26.55 -8.11 3.70
N TYR A 381 25.88 -8.89 4.54
CA TYR A 381 26.37 -9.19 5.87
C TYR A 381 25.83 -10.52 6.38
N ALA A 382 26.52 -11.07 7.38
CA ALA A 382 26.07 -12.18 8.20
C ALA A 382 26.09 -11.75 9.67
N CYS A 383 25.00 -12.01 10.37
CA CYS A 383 24.88 -11.77 11.81
C CYS A 383 24.82 -13.11 12.54
N LEU A 384 25.53 -13.19 13.66
CA LEU A 384 25.50 -14.31 14.59
C LEU A 384 24.65 -13.93 15.80
N TYR A 385 23.53 -14.63 16.01
CA TYR A 385 22.67 -14.43 17.18
C TYR A 385 22.86 -15.57 18.16
N PHE A 386 23.23 -15.26 19.39
CA PHE A 386 23.28 -16.25 20.46
C PHE A 386 21.89 -16.48 21.05
N MET A 387 21.58 -17.74 21.35
CA MET A 387 20.34 -18.10 22.04
C MET A 387 20.50 -17.73 23.53
N VAL A 388 19.76 -16.70 23.99
CA VAL A 388 19.75 -16.22 25.39
C VAL A 388 18.62 -16.88 26.17
#